data_AF-A0A954GEW8-F1
#
_entry.id   AF-A0A954GEW8-F1
#
_cell.length_a   1.000
_cell.length_b   1.000
_cell.length_c   1.000
_cell.angle_alpha   90.00
_cell.angle_beta   90.00
_cell.angle_gamma   90.00
#
_symmetry.space_group_name_H-M   'P 1'
#
loop_
_entity.id
_entity.type
_entity.pdbx_description
1 polymer ?
#
loop_
_entity_poly.entity_id
_entity_poly.type
_entity_poly.pdbx_seq_one_letter_code
_entity_poly.pdbx_strand_id
1 'polypeptide(L)'
;MKAGIPIAQAWENECRFQRGRTRGTFERVQERLQAGQTLAEAIKEAPCFPALLTEMVRVGEETGKLDQACLKMADHYRTIVRMKRTFWQGVTWPLLQLSAAAAVVSVFFVVLHVLETRISGLVAPDVFMLGLSPLGNLVLFWGAVLAGTLGLFLVVTGIRSGWFGNLPMRLALSIPLLGSTIRELALSRFAWAFGTAVDAGMNAKTAMQLGLRSTQNRLYQSHEQDIVRSVDQGRDYYTALQQAEVFPDDFLQAVQSGELTGELTESLGRLSDDYREHSAINLRRIGQISGFGIFLSVGALMGFSILFMYASYLGTLSEALTGQALTLDEIRQGQVQQTTNPIIAQKNEMVKDFVENNEDFKQIESIYKHLGRYNEMTPDEFLDGIFPDENSRLRQQARRKAADDEAERIAPSSEDDQARSNE
;
A
#
# COMPACT_ATOMS: atom_id res chain seq x y z
N MET A 1 31.23 9.23 43.12
CA MET A 1 30.61 10.24 44.01
C MET A 1 30.04 9.62 45.28
N LYS A 2 29.07 8.68 45.23
CA LYS A 2 28.58 7.99 46.46
C LYS A 2 29.67 7.31 47.29
N ALA A 3 30.74 6.86 46.64
CA ALA A 3 31.93 6.31 47.30
C ALA A 3 32.92 7.39 47.83
N GLY A 4 32.53 8.67 47.90
CA GLY A 4 33.36 9.77 48.40
C GLY A 4 34.41 10.33 47.43
N ILE A 5 34.53 9.77 46.22
CA ILE A 5 35.51 10.22 45.22
C ILE A 5 35.15 11.63 44.71
N PRO A 6 36.11 12.59 44.67
CA PRO A 6 35.91 13.93 44.12
C PRO A 6 35.40 13.91 42.68
N ILE A 7 34.57 14.90 42.31
CA ILE A 7 33.97 14.98 40.97
C ILE A 7 35.01 15.04 39.86
N ALA A 8 36.11 15.79 40.04
CA ALA A 8 37.17 15.90 39.05
C ALA A 8 37.82 14.53 38.75
N GLN A 9 38.05 13.72 39.79
CA GLN A 9 38.61 12.38 39.64
C GLN A 9 37.59 11.39 39.06
N ALA A 10 36.32 11.51 39.44
CA ALA A 10 35.25 10.74 38.82
C ALA A 10 35.10 11.05 37.33
N TRP A 11 35.24 12.32 36.95
CA TRP A 11 35.18 12.79 35.57
C TRP A 11 36.39 12.35 34.74
N GLU A 12 37.60 12.38 35.31
CA GLU A 12 38.80 11.84 34.67
C GLU A 12 38.61 10.37 34.28
N ASN A 13 38.08 9.56 35.20
CA ASN A 13 37.79 8.16 34.91
C ASN A 13 36.80 8.02 33.75
N GLU A 14 35.75 8.84 33.73
CA GLU A 14 34.76 8.83 32.65
C GLU A 14 35.36 9.24 31.30
N CYS A 15 36.25 10.23 31.27
CA CYS A 15 36.95 10.67 30.05
C CYS A 15 37.72 9.53 29.38
N ARG A 16 38.31 8.61 30.17
CA ARG A 16 39.05 7.44 29.64
C ARG A 16 38.16 6.46 28.86
N PHE A 17 36.84 6.43 29.13
CA PHE A 17 35.90 5.56 28.43
C PHE A 17 35.29 6.21 27.18
N GLN A 18 35.44 7.52 27.00
CA GLN A 18 34.86 8.24 25.87
C GLN A 18 35.69 8.04 24.59
N ARG A 19 35.00 7.80 23.46
CA ARG A 19 35.62 7.59 22.13
C ARG A 19 34.97 8.48 21.07
N GLY A 20 35.74 8.83 20.04
CA GLY A 20 35.24 9.56 18.88
C GLY A 20 34.91 11.03 19.18
N ARG A 21 33.79 11.51 18.63
CA ARG A 21 33.44 12.93 18.53
C ARG A 21 33.10 13.60 19.89
N THR A 22 32.84 12.83 20.94
CA THR A 22 32.54 13.35 22.29
C THR A 22 33.78 13.51 23.17
N ARG A 23 34.89 12.84 22.84
CA ARG A 23 36.10 12.81 23.67
C ARG A 23 36.67 14.21 23.93
N GLY A 24 36.86 15.01 22.87
CA GLY A 24 37.40 16.37 23.02
C GLY A 24 36.49 17.30 23.83
N THR A 25 35.18 17.04 23.86
CA THR A 25 34.25 17.81 24.71
C THR A 25 34.41 17.43 26.19
N PHE A 26 34.57 16.13 26.48
CA PHE A 26 34.78 15.64 27.85
C PHE A 26 36.14 16.07 28.41
N GLU A 27 37.20 16.06 27.59
CA GLU A 27 38.54 16.56 27.96
C GLU A 27 38.49 18.06 28.30
N ARG A 28 37.77 18.88 27.54
CA ARG A 28 37.56 20.31 27.87
C ARG A 28 36.83 20.52 29.19
N VAL A 29 35.83 19.68 29.50
CA VAL A 29 35.15 19.73 30.81
C VAL A 29 36.13 19.35 31.92
N GLN A 30 36.98 18.34 31.70
CA GLN A 30 38.00 17.93 32.66
C GLN A 30 39.00 19.06 32.96
N GLU A 31 39.51 19.74 31.93
CA GLU A 31 40.43 20.88 32.06
C GLU A 31 39.82 22.00 32.91
N ARG A 32 38.53 22.30 32.71
CA ARG A 32 37.80 23.33 33.46
C ARG A 32 37.56 22.95 34.91
N LEU A 33 37.19 21.70 35.16
CA LEU A 33 37.05 21.17 36.52
C LEU A 33 38.40 21.23 37.26
N GLN A 34 39.50 20.90 36.59
CA GLN A 34 40.86 21.01 37.14
C GLN A 34 41.27 22.48 37.38
N ALA A 35 40.77 23.41 36.55
CA ALA A 35 40.94 24.85 36.75
C ALA A 35 40.05 25.44 37.87
N GLY A 36 39.22 24.62 38.53
CA GLY A 36 38.39 25.03 39.66
C GLY A 36 37.01 25.56 39.30
N GLN A 37 36.57 25.45 38.04
CA GLN A 37 35.18 25.76 37.67
C GLN A 37 34.21 24.71 38.22
N THR A 38 32.96 25.11 38.43
CA THR A 38 31.90 24.18 38.80
C THR A 38 31.57 23.25 37.63
N LEU A 39 31.03 22.06 37.93
CA LEU A 39 30.60 21.13 36.90
C LEU A 39 29.51 21.74 36.02
N ALA A 40 28.56 22.48 36.61
CA ALA A 40 27.50 23.15 35.87
C ALA A 40 28.06 24.13 34.83
N GLU A 41 29.03 24.96 35.20
CA GLU A 41 29.69 25.90 34.30
C GLU A 41 30.45 25.16 33.19
N ALA A 42 31.20 24.13 33.57
CA ALA A 42 32.01 23.37 32.63
C ALA A 42 31.16 22.65 31.57
N ILE A 43 30.04 22.03 31.95
CA ILE A 43 29.15 21.32 31.00
C ILE A 43 28.24 22.26 30.20
N LYS A 44 27.94 23.47 30.70
CA LYS A 44 27.07 24.44 30.01
C LYS A 44 27.62 24.87 28.65
N GLU A 45 28.93 25.00 28.54
CA GLU A 45 29.60 25.40 27.29
C GLU A 45 29.84 24.23 26.34
N ALA A 46 29.55 23.00 26.77
CA ALA A 46 29.74 21.80 25.98
C ALA A 46 28.46 21.43 25.19
N PRO A 47 28.54 21.30 23.86
CA PRO A 47 27.36 21.14 22.99
C PRO A 47 26.65 19.78 23.13
N CYS A 48 27.21 18.81 23.87
CA CYS A 48 26.62 17.48 24.04
C CYS A 48 25.68 17.35 25.24
N PHE A 49 25.64 18.33 26.14
CA PHE A 49 24.82 18.25 27.35
C PHE A 49 23.51 19.01 27.19
N PRO A 50 22.35 18.36 27.43
CA PRO A 50 21.06 19.05 27.37
C PRO A 50 20.92 20.08 28.49
N ALA A 51 20.22 21.18 28.22
CA ALA A 51 19.99 22.26 29.21
C ALA A 51 19.41 21.76 30.54
N LEU A 52 18.50 20.77 30.51
CA LEU A 52 17.93 20.13 31.69
C LEU A 52 18.99 19.51 32.61
N LEU A 53 20.02 18.87 32.05
CA LEU A 53 21.11 18.30 32.83
C LEU A 53 21.95 19.40 33.48
N THR A 54 22.28 20.45 32.72
CA THR A 54 23.05 21.59 33.22
C THR A 54 22.35 22.26 34.40
N GLU A 55 21.03 22.48 34.30
CA GLU A 55 20.23 23.08 35.37
C GLU A 55 20.15 22.20 36.62
N MET A 56 19.93 20.90 36.45
CA MET A 56 19.90 19.96 37.57
C MET A 56 21.25 19.82 38.27
N VAL A 57 22.34 19.82 37.50
CA VAL A 57 23.71 19.80 38.05
C VAL A 57 23.98 21.08 38.83
N ARG A 58 23.63 22.25 38.29
CA ARG A 58 23.76 23.54 38.98
C ARG A 58 23.07 23.54 40.34
N VAL A 59 21.81 23.10 40.37
CA VAL A 59 21.05 22.95 41.62
C VAL A 59 21.75 21.97 42.56
N GLY A 60 22.17 20.82 42.04
CA GLY A 60 22.88 19.82 42.84
C GLY A 60 24.16 20.37 43.48
N GLU A 61 24.89 21.24 42.79
CA GLU A 61 26.05 21.93 43.33
C GLU A 61 25.67 22.97 44.39
N GLU A 62 24.69 23.83 44.10
CA GLU A 62 24.18 24.86 45.02
C GLU A 62 23.62 24.26 46.32
N THR A 63 22.93 23.12 46.24
CA THR A 63 22.33 22.44 47.39
C THR A 63 23.24 21.38 48.03
N GLY A 64 24.44 21.14 47.48
CA GLY A 64 25.35 20.09 47.94
C GLY A 64 24.84 18.65 47.71
N LYS A 65 23.86 18.45 46.82
CA LYS A 65 23.23 17.16 46.49
C LYS A 65 23.55 16.70 45.06
N LEU A 66 24.77 16.98 44.59
CA LEU A 66 25.21 16.69 43.22
C LEU A 66 25.10 15.19 42.88
N ASP A 67 25.38 14.32 43.85
CA ASP A 67 25.27 12.87 43.68
C ASP A 67 23.82 12.43 43.37
N GLN A 68 22.84 13.00 44.07
CA GLN A 68 21.42 12.74 43.85
C GLN A 68 20.94 13.31 42.52
N ALA A 69 21.35 14.54 42.18
CA ALA A 69 21.00 15.18 40.90
C ALA A 69 21.50 14.35 39.70
N CYS A 70 22.77 13.93 39.74
CA CYS A 70 23.35 13.07 38.71
C CYS A 70 22.66 11.69 38.64
N LEU A 71 22.28 11.10 39.78
CA LEU A 71 21.59 9.81 39.81
C LEU A 71 20.19 9.90 39.16
N LYS A 72 19.40 10.90 39.53
CA LYS A 72 18.09 11.14 38.91
C LYS A 72 18.21 11.39 37.41
N MET A 73 19.24 12.12 36.99
CA MET A 73 19.48 12.34 35.57
C MET A 73 19.93 11.09 34.83
N ALA A 74 20.74 10.24 35.45
CA ALA A 74 21.09 8.95 34.89
C ALA A 74 19.83 8.08 34.68
N ASP A 75 18.93 8.02 35.65
CA ASP A 75 17.70 7.24 35.55
C ASP A 75 16.72 7.82 34.52
N HIS A 76 16.62 9.15 34.42
CA HIS A 76 15.87 9.82 33.37
C HIS A 76 16.33 9.42 31.96
N TYR A 77 17.63 9.60 31.68
CA TYR A 77 18.17 9.32 30.36
C TYR A 77 18.17 7.83 30.04
N ARG A 78 18.35 6.94 31.04
CA ARG A 78 18.13 5.49 30.87
C ARG A 78 16.71 5.20 30.42
N THR A 79 15.72 5.84 31.00
CA THR A 79 14.32 5.67 30.60
C THR A 79 14.05 6.24 29.21
N ILE A 80 14.60 7.41 28.85
CA ILE A 80 14.52 7.92 27.47
C ILE A 80 15.12 6.93 26.47
N VAL A 81 16.29 6.35 26.78
CA VAL A 81 16.93 5.34 25.92
C VAL A 81 16.06 4.08 25.81
N ARG A 82 15.47 3.62 26.92
CA ARG A 82 14.53 2.49 26.93
C ARG A 82 13.30 2.77 26.08
N MET A 83 12.67 3.93 26.24
CA MET A 83 11.53 4.36 25.42
C MET A 83 11.90 4.40 23.95
N LYS A 84 13.05 4.99 23.60
CA LYS A 84 13.53 5.04 22.22
C LYS A 84 13.71 3.63 21.66
N ARG A 85 14.29 2.71 22.44
CA ARG A 85 14.42 1.30 22.05
C ARG A 85 13.05 0.65 21.81
N THR A 86 12.10 0.83 22.71
CA THR A 86 10.73 0.30 22.58
C THR A 86 10.00 0.92 21.39
N PHE A 87 10.18 2.21 21.14
CA PHE A 87 9.67 2.91 19.96
C PHE A 87 10.20 2.26 18.68
N TRP A 88 11.52 2.10 18.56
CA TRP A 88 12.12 1.46 17.38
C TRP A 88 11.65 0.01 17.22
N GLN A 89 11.55 -0.76 18.31
CA GLN A 89 10.99 -2.10 18.28
C GLN A 89 9.54 -2.13 17.79
N GLY A 90 8.71 -1.15 18.19
CA GLY A 90 7.34 -1.01 17.74
C GLY A 90 7.21 -0.61 16.26
N VAL A 91 8.13 0.20 15.75
CA VAL A 91 8.15 0.69 14.36
C VAL A 91 8.73 -0.35 13.39
N THR A 92 9.63 -1.22 13.84
CA THR A 92 10.25 -2.25 12.99
C THR A 92 9.22 -3.15 12.32
N TRP A 93 8.18 -3.58 13.04
CA TRP A 93 7.17 -4.48 12.49
C TRP A 93 6.33 -3.85 11.36
N PRO A 94 5.71 -2.67 11.53
CA PRO A 94 5.06 -1.95 10.44
C PRO A 94 5.97 -1.71 9.23
N LEU A 95 7.25 -1.40 9.45
CA LEU A 95 8.19 -1.15 8.35
C LEU A 95 8.45 -2.42 7.53
N LEU A 96 8.65 -3.57 8.18
CA LEU A 96 8.77 -4.86 7.50
C LEU A 96 7.49 -5.20 6.73
N GLN A 97 6.34 -4.98 7.34
CA GLN A 97 5.05 -5.23 6.70
C GLN A 97 4.82 -4.32 5.48
N LEU A 98 5.18 -3.03 5.55
CA LEU A 98 5.13 -2.11 4.41
C LEU A 98 6.02 -2.59 3.27
N SER A 99 7.24 -3.05 3.57
CA SER A 99 8.15 -3.58 2.54
C SER A 99 7.60 -4.85 1.87
N ALA A 100 7.00 -5.76 2.65
CA ALA A 100 6.35 -6.96 2.13
C ALA A 100 5.13 -6.61 1.26
N ALA A 101 4.30 -5.66 1.70
CA ALA A 101 3.15 -5.18 0.93
C ALA A 101 3.58 -4.57 -0.41
N ALA A 102 4.61 -3.73 -0.41
CA ALA A 102 5.15 -3.14 -1.65
C ALA A 102 5.70 -4.21 -2.60
N ALA A 103 6.38 -5.23 -2.07
CA ALA A 103 6.86 -6.36 -2.87
C ALA A 103 5.68 -7.16 -3.47
N VAL A 104 4.65 -7.46 -2.69
CA VAL A 104 3.44 -8.18 -3.15
C VAL A 104 2.73 -7.39 -4.26
N VAL A 105 2.51 -6.08 -4.08
CA VAL A 105 1.91 -5.22 -5.09
C VAL A 105 2.78 -5.14 -6.35
N SER A 106 4.11 -5.13 -6.21
CA SER A 106 5.03 -5.13 -7.34
C SER A 106 4.93 -6.43 -8.16
N VAL A 107 5.02 -7.58 -7.49
CA VAL A 107 4.86 -8.89 -8.13
C VAL A 107 3.49 -9.00 -8.79
N PHE A 108 2.45 -8.49 -8.14
CA PHE A 108 1.10 -8.47 -8.67
C PHE A 108 1.00 -7.74 -10.02
N PHE A 109 1.56 -6.53 -10.15
CA PHE A 109 1.56 -5.81 -11.44
C PHE A 109 2.39 -6.53 -12.52
N VAL A 110 3.51 -7.14 -12.15
CA VAL A 110 4.31 -7.95 -13.09
C VAL A 110 3.50 -9.15 -13.59
N VAL A 111 2.79 -9.84 -12.70
CA VAL A 111 1.91 -10.96 -13.06
C VAL A 111 0.80 -10.49 -14.00
N LEU A 112 0.12 -9.37 -13.72
CA LEU A 112 -0.88 -8.80 -14.62
C LEU A 112 -0.32 -8.52 -16.03
N HIS A 113 0.87 -7.95 -16.12
CA HIS A 113 1.53 -7.70 -17.40
C HIS A 113 1.81 -9.00 -18.17
N VAL A 114 2.27 -10.04 -17.47
CA VAL A 114 2.53 -11.34 -18.09
C VAL A 114 1.21 -11.98 -18.55
N LEU A 115 0.12 -11.87 -17.79
CA LEU A 115 -1.16 -12.43 -18.20
C LEU A 115 -1.72 -11.71 -19.44
N GLU A 116 -1.68 -10.38 -19.47
CA GLU A 116 -2.11 -9.58 -20.62
C GLU A 116 -1.31 -9.90 -21.89
N THR A 117 0.01 -10.08 -21.77
CA THR A 117 0.86 -10.41 -22.93
C THR A 117 0.74 -11.85 -23.40
N ARG A 118 0.28 -12.77 -22.54
CA ARG A 118 0.17 -14.21 -22.85
C ARG A 118 -1.24 -14.66 -23.21
N ILE A 119 -2.26 -13.93 -22.77
CA ILE A 119 -3.67 -14.24 -23.04
C ILE A 119 -4.22 -13.15 -23.95
N SER A 120 -4.40 -13.49 -25.24
CA SER A 120 -4.94 -12.57 -26.23
C SER A 120 -6.35 -12.10 -25.85
N GLY A 121 -6.57 -10.79 -25.88
CA GLY A 121 -7.86 -10.16 -25.54
C GLY A 121 -8.07 -9.89 -24.05
N LEU A 122 -7.20 -10.39 -23.16
CA LEU A 122 -7.29 -10.06 -21.74
C LEU A 122 -6.86 -8.61 -21.53
N VAL A 123 -7.76 -7.79 -20.99
CA VAL A 123 -7.45 -6.42 -20.59
C VAL A 123 -7.19 -6.41 -19.10
N ALA A 124 -5.98 -6.03 -18.70
CA ALA A 124 -5.64 -5.93 -17.29
C ALA A 124 -6.40 -4.76 -16.63
N PRO A 125 -6.77 -4.89 -15.33
CA PRO A 125 -7.42 -3.80 -14.61
C PRO A 125 -6.55 -2.55 -14.55
N ASP A 126 -7.14 -1.43 -14.93
CA ASP A 126 -6.56 -0.11 -14.68
C ASP A 126 -6.82 0.31 -13.23
N VAL A 127 -5.91 -0.13 -12.36
CA VAL A 127 -5.98 0.08 -10.91
C VAL A 127 -6.04 1.56 -10.52
N PHE A 128 -5.35 2.43 -11.26
CA PHE A 128 -5.28 3.86 -10.96
C PHE A 128 -6.27 4.69 -11.78
N MET A 129 -7.02 4.08 -12.69
CA MET A 129 -7.98 4.74 -13.59
C MET A 129 -7.34 5.84 -14.47
N LEU A 130 -6.06 5.66 -14.83
CA LEU A 130 -5.28 6.61 -15.63
C LEU A 130 -5.02 6.15 -17.07
N GLY A 131 -5.62 5.03 -17.48
CA GLY A 131 -5.44 4.39 -18.78
C GLY A 131 -4.04 3.78 -18.95
N LEU A 132 -3.36 3.44 -17.86
CA LEU A 132 -1.99 2.95 -17.90
C LEU A 132 -1.94 1.43 -18.04
N SER A 133 -0.93 0.94 -18.76
CA SER A 133 -0.61 -0.49 -18.79
C SER A 133 -0.18 -0.99 -17.41
N PRO A 134 -0.20 -2.31 -17.15
CA PRO A 134 0.28 -2.87 -15.89
C PRO A 134 1.71 -2.47 -15.52
N LEU A 135 2.60 -2.33 -16.51
CA LEU A 135 3.95 -1.79 -16.28
C LEU A 135 3.93 -0.29 -15.94
N GLY A 136 3.06 0.50 -16.58
CA GLY A 136 2.85 1.90 -16.24
C GLY A 136 2.35 2.07 -14.81
N ASN A 137 1.41 1.24 -14.37
CA ASN A 137 0.90 1.20 -13.00
C ASN A 137 2.01 0.84 -11.99
N LEU A 138 2.91 -0.09 -12.32
CA LEU A 138 4.07 -0.41 -11.48
C LEU A 138 5.03 0.78 -11.31
N VAL A 139 5.35 1.48 -12.41
CA VAL A 139 6.22 2.66 -12.39
C VAL A 139 5.57 3.78 -11.57
N LEU A 140 4.28 4.02 -11.78
CA LEU A 140 3.53 5.02 -11.01
C LEU A 140 3.49 4.67 -9.52
N PHE A 141 3.28 3.40 -9.17
CA PHE A 141 3.29 2.93 -7.79
C PHE A 141 4.63 3.23 -7.12
N TRP A 142 5.76 2.85 -7.73
CA TRP A 142 7.09 3.15 -7.17
C TRP A 142 7.40 4.65 -7.16
N GLY A 143 6.94 5.40 -8.17
CA GLY A 143 7.00 6.85 -8.19
C GLY A 143 6.23 7.49 -7.03
N ALA A 144 5.04 6.98 -6.72
CA ALA A 144 4.23 7.42 -5.58
C ALA A 144 4.84 7.03 -4.23
N VAL A 145 5.41 5.82 -4.12
CA VAL A 145 6.15 5.38 -2.91
C VAL A 145 7.38 6.28 -2.70
N LEU A 146 8.15 6.56 -3.75
CA LEU A 146 9.30 7.46 -3.68
C LEU A 146 8.88 8.89 -3.32
N ALA A 147 7.86 9.44 -3.99
CA ALA A 147 7.32 10.76 -3.69
C ALA A 147 6.78 10.86 -2.25
N GLY A 148 6.11 9.81 -1.76
CA GLY A 148 5.61 9.73 -0.40
C GLY A 148 6.73 9.66 0.65
N THR A 149 7.75 8.84 0.42
CA THR A 149 8.93 8.75 1.30
C THR A 149 9.75 10.04 1.32
N LEU A 150 9.97 10.66 0.14
CA LEU A 150 10.65 11.94 0.03
C LEU A 150 9.82 13.07 0.67
N GLY A 151 8.51 13.08 0.44
CA GLY A 151 7.58 14.02 1.06
C GLY A 151 7.59 13.92 2.59
N LEU A 152 7.54 12.71 3.14
CA LEU A 152 7.66 12.48 4.57
C LEU A 152 9.03 12.96 5.10
N PHE A 153 10.11 12.65 4.39
CA PHE A 153 11.45 13.12 4.75
C PHE A 153 11.53 14.65 4.77
N LEU A 154 11.02 15.33 3.75
CA LEU A 154 10.99 16.79 3.67
C LEU A 154 10.11 17.40 4.77
N VAL A 155 8.96 16.80 5.07
CA VAL A 155 8.10 17.23 6.18
C VAL A 155 8.83 17.10 7.51
N VAL A 156 9.44 15.95 7.82
CA VAL A 156 10.18 15.74 9.07
C VAL A 156 11.35 16.72 9.19
N THR A 157 12.07 16.96 8.09
CA THR A 157 13.21 17.88 8.06
C THR A 157 12.76 19.34 8.16
N GLY A 158 11.64 19.70 7.53
CA GLY A 158 11.00 21.01 7.64
C GLY A 158 10.46 21.29 9.05
N ILE A 159 9.95 20.28 9.74
CA ILE A 159 9.56 20.37 11.15
C ILE A 159 10.78 20.62 12.02
N ARG A 160 11.86 19.85 11.84
CA ARG A 160 13.11 20.01 12.62
C ARG A 160 13.80 21.36 12.39
N SER A 161 13.73 21.90 11.19
CA SER A 161 14.30 23.22 10.86
C SER A 161 13.42 24.39 11.28
N GLY A 162 12.19 24.13 11.75
CA GLY A 162 11.24 25.16 12.14
C GLY A 162 10.57 25.86 10.95
N TRP A 163 10.75 25.38 9.73
CA TRP A 163 10.24 25.98 8.50
C TRP A 163 8.71 26.15 8.49
N PHE A 164 7.98 25.21 9.11
CA PHE A 164 6.52 25.22 9.17
C PHE A 164 5.94 25.95 10.39
N GLY A 165 6.75 26.59 11.24
CA GLY A 165 6.28 27.30 12.43
C GLY A 165 5.49 26.38 13.37
N ASN A 166 4.23 26.72 13.65
CA ASN A 166 3.33 25.96 14.55
C ASN A 166 2.34 25.03 13.82
N LEU A 167 2.32 25.05 12.48
CA LEU A 167 1.42 24.24 11.65
C LEU A 167 1.55 22.72 11.90
N PRO A 168 2.76 22.14 12.03
CA PRO A 168 2.91 20.70 12.25
C PRO A 168 2.36 20.25 13.59
N MET A 169 2.47 21.11 14.60
CA MET A 169 1.94 20.83 15.92
C MET A 169 0.41 20.77 15.89
N ARG A 170 -0.22 21.70 15.16
CA ARG A 170 -1.69 21.73 15.00
C ARG A 170 -2.21 20.52 14.21
N LEU A 171 -1.52 20.12 13.14
CA LEU A 171 -1.83 18.93 12.36
C LEU A 171 -1.62 17.64 13.17
N ALA A 172 -0.51 17.52 13.90
CA ALA A 172 -0.23 16.35 14.73
C ALA A 172 -1.24 16.20 15.87
N LEU A 173 -1.70 17.31 16.46
CA LEU A 173 -2.74 17.33 17.48
C LEU A 173 -4.15 17.02 16.93
N SER A 174 -4.36 17.16 15.61
CA SER A 174 -5.65 16.85 14.97
C SER A 174 -5.85 15.35 14.75
N ILE A 175 -4.79 14.53 14.84
CA ILE A 175 -4.87 13.08 14.72
C ILE A 175 -5.18 12.52 16.13
N PRO A 176 -6.37 11.95 16.40
CA PRO A 176 -6.84 11.66 17.76
C PRO A 176 -5.88 10.80 18.60
N LEU A 177 -5.28 9.76 17.99
CA LEU A 177 -4.32 8.87 18.67
C LEU A 177 -2.92 9.48 18.83
N LEU A 178 -2.48 10.28 17.86
CA LEU A 178 -1.13 10.85 17.88
C LEU A 178 -1.06 12.08 18.77
N GLY A 179 -2.10 12.92 18.73
CA GLY A 179 -2.23 14.11 19.55
C GLY A 179 -2.28 13.79 21.04
N SER A 180 -3.07 12.79 21.44
CA SER A 180 -3.10 12.33 22.84
C SER A 180 -1.73 11.81 23.29
N THR A 181 -1.06 11.00 22.47
CA THR A 181 0.28 10.46 22.77
C THR A 181 1.32 11.56 22.94
N ILE A 182 1.34 12.57 22.06
CA ILE A 182 2.28 13.71 22.17
C ILE A 182 2.02 14.51 23.44
N ARG A 183 0.74 14.71 23.79
CA ARG A 183 0.32 15.41 25.00
C ARG A 183 0.74 14.64 26.25
N GLU A 184 0.41 13.35 26.33
CA GLU A 184 0.78 12.45 27.43
C GLU A 184 2.32 12.40 27.61
N LEU A 185 3.08 12.31 26.52
CA LEU A 185 4.55 12.40 26.59
C LEU A 185 5.03 13.74 27.14
N ALA A 186 4.43 14.86 26.74
CA ALA A 186 4.79 16.18 27.23
C ALA A 186 4.51 16.31 28.73
N LEU A 187 3.33 15.88 29.18
CA LEU A 187 2.93 15.87 30.58
C LEU A 187 3.77 14.91 31.43
N SER A 188 4.14 13.73 30.90
CA SER A 188 5.02 12.79 31.61
C SER A 188 6.40 13.40 31.90
N ARG A 189 6.96 14.15 30.95
CA ARG A 189 8.24 14.84 31.12
C ARG A 189 8.12 16.00 32.09
N PHE A 190 7.02 16.75 32.01
CA PHE A 190 6.72 17.82 32.96
C PHE A 190 6.65 17.26 34.38
N ALA A 191 5.81 16.25 34.62
CA ALA A 191 5.59 15.68 35.93
C ALA A 191 6.88 15.09 36.51
N TRP A 192 7.63 14.36 35.68
CA TRP A 192 8.92 13.83 36.08
C TRP A 192 9.92 14.93 36.45
N ALA A 193 10.08 15.96 35.62
CA ALA A 193 11.05 17.03 35.85
C ALA A 193 10.67 17.92 37.02
N PHE A 194 9.40 18.30 37.12
CA PHE A 194 8.87 19.11 38.21
C PHE A 194 8.94 18.36 39.55
N GLY A 195 8.45 17.12 39.62
CA GLY A 195 8.53 16.30 40.83
C GLY A 195 9.97 16.02 41.26
N THR A 196 10.85 15.75 40.29
CA THR A 196 12.29 15.59 40.54
C THR A 196 12.92 16.85 41.12
N ALA A 197 12.57 18.02 40.59
CA ALA A 197 13.06 19.32 41.03
C ALA A 197 12.58 19.65 42.45
N VAL A 198 11.28 19.45 42.72
CA VAL A 198 10.69 19.64 44.05
C VAL A 198 11.36 18.74 45.08
N ASP A 199 11.54 17.46 44.77
CA ASP A 199 12.21 16.50 45.67
C ASP A 199 13.70 16.81 45.87
N ALA A 200 14.37 17.44 44.90
CA ALA A 200 15.73 17.93 45.07
C ALA A 200 15.81 19.13 46.03
N GLY A 201 14.68 19.76 46.37
CA GLY A 201 14.59 20.94 47.20
C GLY A 201 14.79 22.25 46.42
N MET A 202 14.54 22.24 45.11
CA MET A 202 14.55 23.46 44.31
C MET A 202 13.44 24.40 44.78
N ASN A 203 13.68 25.71 44.66
CA ASN A 203 12.61 26.68 44.89
C ASN A 203 11.48 26.48 43.86
N ALA A 204 10.26 26.86 44.25
CA ALA A 204 9.04 26.63 43.49
C ALA A 204 9.11 27.17 42.05
N LYS A 205 9.69 28.37 41.88
CA LYS A 205 9.86 29.04 40.59
C LYS A 205 10.76 28.24 39.64
N THR A 206 11.96 27.87 40.09
CA THR A 206 12.93 27.13 39.27
C THR A 206 12.42 25.73 38.96
N ALA A 207 11.77 25.07 39.93
CA ALA A 207 11.16 23.76 39.71
C ALA A 207 10.07 23.81 38.63
N MET A 208 9.17 24.80 38.71
CA MET A 208 8.11 25.01 37.72
C MET A 208 8.67 25.32 36.32
N GLN A 209 9.65 26.23 36.23
CA GLN A 209 10.35 26.52 34.96
C GLN A 209 10.97 25.27 34.34
N LEU A 210 11.62 24.43 35.16
CA LEU A 210 12.24 23.20 34.70
C LEU A 210 11.20 22.20 34.17
N GLY A 211 10.08 22.05 34.88
CA GLY A 211 8.93 21.25 34.44
C GLY A 211 8.43 21.69 33.06
N LEU A 212 8.09 22.97 32.91
CA LEU A 212 7.51 23.53 31.68
C LEU A 212 8.47 23.40 30.49
N ARG A 213 9.76 23.67 30.69
CA ARG A 213 10.77 23.51 29.62
C ARG A 213 11.00 22.07 29.21
N SER A 214 10.83 21.13 30.16
CA SER A 214 11.01 19.69 29.91
C SER A 214 9.91 19.06 29.06
N THR A 215 8.74 19.71 28.94
CA THR A 215 7.65 19.25 28.06
C THR A 215 8.11 19.08 26.61
N GLN A 216 9.06 19.93 26.16
CA GLN A 216 9.48 20.03 24.75
C GLN A 216 8.30 20.22 23.79
N ASN A 217 7.25 20.88 24.28
CA ASN A 217 6.00 21.09 23.57
C ASN A 217 5.67 22.58 23.63
N ARG A 218 5.60 23.22 22.46
CA ARG A 218 5.39 24.66 22.32
C ARG A 218 4.10 25.16 22.98
N LEU A 219 3.05 24.33 23.02
CA LEU A 219 1.79 24.70 23.68
C LEU A 219 2.04 25.00 25.16
N TYR A 220 2.63 24.06 25.90
CA TYR A 220 2.93 24.23 27.32
C TYR A 220 4.01 25.29 27.60
N GLN A 221 5.07 25.33 26.77
CA GLN A 221 6.14 26.31 26.93
C GLN A 221 5.68 27.76 26.69
N SER A 222 4.66 27.97 25.85
CA SER A 222 4.13 29.32 25.59
C SER A 222 3.47 29.95 26.83
N HIS A 223 2.98 29.13 27.77
CA HIS A 223 2.40 29.57 29.04
C HIS A 223 3.42 29.63 30.19
N GLU A 224 4.72 29.42 29.92
CA GLU A 224 5.77 29.38 30.96
C GLU A 224 5.78 30.65 31.81
N GLN A 225 5.74 31.82 31.17
CA GLN A 225 5.87 33.10 31.88
C GLN A 225 4.70 33.35 32.84
N ASP A 226 3.47 33.03 32.42
CA ASP A 226 2.26 33.29 33.21
C ASP A 226 2.17 32.34 34.41
N ILE A 227 2.39 31.04 34.19
CA ILE A 227 2.38 30.02 35.24
C ILE A 227 3.46 30.31 36.28
N VAL A 228 4.69 30.59 35.83
CA VAL A 228 5.81 30.86 36.72
C VAL A 228 5.60 32.16 37.50
N ARG A 229 5.04 33.21 36.88
CA ARG A 229 4.70 34.44 37.59
C ARG A 229 3.64 34.20 38.67
N SER A 230 2.65 33.35 38.40
CA SER A 230 1.62 32.98 39.39
C SER A 230 2.24 32.29 40.61
N VAL A 231 3.16 31.34 40.40
CA VAL A 231 3.90 30.67 41.48
C VAL A 231 4.81 31.64 42.23
N ASP A 232 5.48 32.56 41.52
CA ASP A 232 6.36 33.58 42.12
C ASP A 232 5.58 34.56 43.02
N GLN A 233 4.28 34.75 42.75
CA GLN A 233 3.34 35.52 43.57
C GLN A 233 2.79 34.74 44.77
N GLY A 234 3.25 33.51 45.00
CA GLY A 234 2.85 32.68 46.14
C GLY A 234 1.50 31.97 45.97
N ARG A 235 0.96 31.88 44.74
CA ARG A 235 -0.20 31.04 44.47
C ARG A 235 0.20 29.57 44.47
N ASP A 236 -0.75 28.72 44.84
CA ASP A 236 -0.66 27.27 44.79
C ASP A 236 -0.41 26.77 43.34
N TYR A 237 0.27 25.63 43.22
CA TYR A 237 0.60 25.04 41.93
C TYR A 237 -0.64 24.68 41.13
N TYR A 238 -1.68 24.17 41.79
CA TYR A 238 -2.97 23.90 41.15
C TYR A 238 -3.54 25.15 40.46
N THR A 239 -3.72 26.25 41.19
CA THR A 239 -4.26 27.49 40.63
C THR A 239 -3.38 28.05 39.52
N ALA A 240 -2.05 27.99 39.67
CA ALA A 240 -1.13 28.47 38.65
C ALA A 240 -1.24 27.70 37.32
N LEU A 241 -1.40 26.36 37.40
CA LEU A 241 -1.54 25.51 36.21
C LEU A 241 -2.95 25.58 35.61
N GLN A 242 -3.99 25.68 36.44
CA GLN A 242 -5.38 25.77 36.00
C GLN A 242 -5.64 27.02 35.15
N GLN A 243 -5.02 28.15 35.50
CA GLN A 243 -5.15 29.41 34.76
C GLN A 243 -4.69 29.35 33.31
N ALA A 244 -3.83 28.39 32.97
CA ALA A 244 -3.35 28.22 31.61
C ALA A 244 -4.35 27.47 30.71
N GLU A 245 -5.36 26.78 31.27
CA GLU A 245 -6.40 26.03 30.52
C GLU A 245 -5.86 24.98 29.51
N VAL A 246 -4.59 24.57 29.65
CA VAL A 246 -3.93 23.57 28.76
C VAL A 246 -3.68 22.22 29.43
N PHE A 247 -3.83 22.16 30.75
CA PHE A 247 -3.61 20.94 31.55
C PHE A 247 -4.95 20.20 31.70
N PRO A 248 -4.95 18.87 31.53
CA PRO A 248 -6.18 18.08 31.70
C PRO A 248 -6.54 17.93 33.18
N ASP A 249 -7.81 17.64 33.46
CA ASP A 249 -8.36 17.64 34.83
C ASP A 249 -7.71 16.60 35.75
N ASP A 250 -7.37 15.42 35.21
CA ASP A 250 -6.65 14.37 35.93
C ASP A 250 -5.27 14.84 36.40
N PHE A 251 -4.56 15.59 35.55
CA PHE A 251 -3.29 16.22 35.89
C PHE A 251 -3.45 17.22 37.03
N LEU A 252 -4.43 18.13 36.90
CA LEU A 252 -4.67 19.18 37.89
C LEU A 252 -5.09 18.58 39.24
N GLN A 253 -5.93 17.55 39.25
CA GLN A 253 -6.34 16.85 40.48
C GLN A 253 -5.15 16.17 41.18
N ALA A 254 -4.25 15.54 40.42
CA ALA A 254 -3.04 14.94 41.00
C ALA A 254 -2.13 16.00 41.64
N VAL A 255 -1.96 17.17 41.00
CA VAL A 255 -1.22 18.29 41.59
C VAL A 255 -1.91 18.80 42.86
N GLN A 256 -3.22 19.03 42.80
CA GLN A 256 -3.99 19.55 43.93
C GLN A 256 -3.92 18.63 45.15
N SER A 257 -4.17 17.33 44.93
CA SER A 257 -4.12 16.33 45.99
C SER A 257 -2.71 16.21 46.57
N GLY A 258 -1.69 16.16 45.72
CA GLY A 258 -0.29 16.09 46.14
C GLY A 258 0.18 17.34 46.90
N GLU A 259 -0.28 18.53 46.49
CA GLU A 259 0.02 19.78 47.17
C GLU A 259 -0.65 19.88 48.54
N LEU A 260 -1.93 19.50 48.66
CA LEU A 260 -2.67 19.51 49.92
C LEU A 260 -2.14 18.48 50.94
N THR A 261 -1.65 17.33 50.45
CA THR A 261 -1.13 16.24 51.30
C THR A 261 0.36 16.33 51.56
N GLY A 262 1.08 17.23 50.88
CA GLY A 262 2.55 17.30 50.92
C GLY A 262 3.26 16.23 50.10
N GLU A 263 2.53 15.34 49.44
CA GLU A 263 3.04 14.21 48.64
C GLU A 263 3.07 14.54 47.13
N LEU A 264 3.39 15.79 46.78
CA LEU A 264 3.44 16.25 45.39
C LEU A 264 4.44 15.45 44.55
N THR A 265 5.61 15.15 45.12
CA THR A 265 6.64 14.33 44.46
C THR A 265 6.11 12.96 44.08
N GLU A 266 5.43 12.27 45.00
CA GLU A 266 4.90 10.93 44.75
C GLU A 266 3.78 10.97 43.71
N SER A 267 2.87 11.95 43.82
CA SER A 267 1.76 12.14 42.90
C SER A 267 2.23 12.38 41.46
N LEU A 268 3.21 13.27 41.28
CA LEU A 268 3.82 13.54 39.97
C LEU A 268 4.65 12.36 39.44
N GLY A 269 5.29 11.61 40.33
CA GLY A 269 6.01 10.38 39.98
C GLY A 269 5.07 9.34 39.36
N ARG A 270 3.96 9.03 40.04
CA ARG A 270 2.92 8.12 39.53
C ARG A 270 2.35 8.61 38.20
N LEU A 271 1.97 9.89 38.13
CA LEU A 271 1.40 10.48 36.92
C LEU A 271 2.38 10.45 35.71
N SER A 272 3.67 10.67 35.97
CA SER A 272 4.72 10.53 34.95
C SER A 272 4.77 9.12 34.37
N ASP A 273 4.68 8.11 35.23
CA ASP A 273 4.77 6.71 34.81
C ASP A 273 3.48 6.25 34.11
N ASP A 274 2.31 6.66 34.59
CA ASP A 274 1.02 6.37 33.97
C ASP A 274 0.93 6.93 32.54
N TYR A 275 1.23 8.23 32.34
CA TYR A 275 1.20 8.81 31.00
C TYR A 275 2.23 8.19 30.06
N ARG A 276 3.38 7.78 30.59
CA ARG A 276 4.43 7.12 29.83
C ARG A 276 4.01 5.73 29.38
N GLU A 277 3.35 4.97 30.24
CA GLU A 277 2.79 3.67 29.92
C GLU A 277 1.66 3.79 28.88
N HIS A 278 0.72 4.72 29.10
CA HIS A 278 -0.36 5.00 28.15
C HIS A 278 0.17 5.40 26.76
N SER A 279 1.17 6.28 26.72
CA SER A 279 1.83 6.70 25.48
C SER A 279 2.47 5.51 24.75
N ALA A 280 3.12 4.60 25.47
CA ALA A 280 3.75 3.42 24.87
C ALA A 280 2.72 2.43 24.30
N ILE A 281 1.61 2.23 25.01
CA ILE A 281 0.49 1.39 24.55
C ILE A 281 -0.15 2.01 23.30
N ASN A 282 -0.45 3.32 23.33
CA ASN A 282 -1.05 4.03 22.21
C ASN A 282 -0.15 3.99 20.98
N LEU A 283 1.15 4.14 21.15
CA LEU A 283 2.12 4.00 20.05
C LEU A 283 2.10 2.59 19.44
N ARG A 284 2.03 1.53 20.27
CA ARG A 284 1.90 0.16 19.77
C ARG A 284 0.58 -0.05 19.03
N ARG A 285 -0.52 0.52 19.52
CA ARG A 285 -1.85 0.49 18.86
C ARG A 285 -1.82 1.18 17.50
N ILE A 286 -1.16 2.34 17.38
CA ILE A 286 -0.96 3.02 16.09
C ILE A 286 -0.26 2.06 15.10
N GLY A 287 0.79 1.38 15.53
CA GLY A 287 1.49 0.38 14.72
C GLY A 287 0.57 -0.76 14.27
N GLN A 288 -0.23 -1.32 15.17
CA GLN A 288 -1.15 -2.43 14.86
C GLN A 288 -2.27 -2.02 13.90
N ILE A 289 -2.90 -0.87 14.15
CA ILE A 289 -3.97 -0.34 13.28
C ILE A 289 -3.41 -0.05 11.88
N SER A 290 -2.19 0.52 11.81
CA SER A 290 -1.53 0.75 10.51
C SER A 290 -1.28 -0.55 9.76
N GLY A 291 -0.83 -1.61 10.46
CA GLY A 291 -0.64 -2.94 9.88
C GLY A 291 -1.94 -3.54 9.33
N PHE A 292 -3.03 -3.49 10.10
CA PHE A 292 -4.33 -3.95 9.62
C PHE A 292 -4.81 -3.15 8.40
N GLY A 293 -4.65 -1.83 8.41
CA GLY A 293 -5.00 -0.96 7.30
C GLY A 293 -4.23 -1.29 6.01
N ILE A 294 -2.93 -1.58 6.11
CA ILE A 294 -2.11 -2.01 4.96
C ILE A 294 -2.63 -3.33 4.40
N PHE A 295 -2.85 -4.33 5.25
CA PHE A 295 -3.35 -5.64 4.83
C PHE A 295 -4.71 -5.53 4.14
N LEU A 296 -5.65 -4.80 4.73
CA LEU A 296 -6.97 -4.55 4.16
C LEU A 296 -6.86 -3.86 2.79
N SER A 297 -5.97 -2.88 2.67
CA SER A 297 -5.76 -2.14 1.42
C SER A 297 -5.23 -3.04 0.30
N VAL A 298 -4.23 -3.87 0.59
CA VAL A 298 -3.69 -4.84 -0.39
C VAL A 298 -4.75 -5.88 -0.75
N GLY A 299 -5.49 -6.39 0.23
CA GLY A 299 -6.57 -7.35 0.00
C GLY A 299 -7.69 -6.78 -0.87
N ALA A 300 -8.11 -5.54 -0.60
CA ALA A 300 -9.11 -4.83 -1.41
C ALA A 300 -8.62 -4.60 -2.85
N LEU A 301 -7.36 -4.16 -3.00
CA LEU A 301 -6.71 -3.99 -4.30
C LEU A 301 -6.71 -5.29 -5.11
N MET A 302 -6.28 -6.39 -4.49
CA MET A 302 -6.24 -7.71 -5.11
C MET A 302 -7.64 -8.21 -5.44
N GLY A 303 -8.59 -8.10 -4.51
CA GLY A 303 -9.97 -8.53 -4.71
C GLY A 303 -10.65 -7.80 -5.86
N PHE A 304 -10.53 -6.47 -5.90
CA PHE A 304 -11.01 -5.65 -7.02
C PHE A 304 -10.39 -6.11 -8.35
N SER A 305 -9.08 -6.30 -8.36
CA SER A 305 -8.37 -6.66 -9.59
C SER A 305 -8.71 -8.07 -10.09
N ILE A 306 -8.86 -9.04 -9.18
CA ILE A 306 -9.27 -10.41 -9.53
C ILE A 306 -10.68 -10.41 -10.09
N LEU A 307 -11.61 -9.68 -9.47
CA LEU A 307 -12.99 -9.56 -9.96
C LEU A 307 -13.04 -8.90 -11.34
N PHE A 308 -12.26 -7.83 -11.55
CA PHE A 308 -12.14 -7.20 -12.86
C PHE A 308 -11.57 -8.15 -13.91
N MET A 309 -10.51 -8.89 -13.57
CA MET A 309 -9.89 -9.85 -14.47
C MET A 309 -10.87 -10.98 -14.84
N TYR A 310 -11.65 -11.46 -13.87
CA TYR A 310 -12.71 -12.44 -14.12
C TYR A 310 -13.79 -11.89 -15.06
N ALA A 311 -14.23 -10.65 -14.84
CA ALA A 311 -15.20 -9.99 -15.73
C ALA A 311 -14.65 -9.78 -17.15
N SER A 312 -13.39 -9.36 -17.28
CA SER A 312 -12.70 -9.22 -18.58
C SER A 312 -12.60 -10.57 -19.29
N TYR A 313 -12.21 -11.62 -18.58
CA TYR A 313 -12.11 -12.97 -19.12
C TYR A 313 -13.48 -13.54 -19.55
N LEU A 314 -14.55 -13.29 -18.80
CA LEU A 314 -15.90 -13.64 -19.24
C LEU A 314 -16.32 -12.85 -20.49
N GLY A 315 -15.94 -11.58 -20.58
CA GLY A 315 -16.17 -10.74 -21.76
C GLY A 315 -15.51 -11.32 -23.00
N THR A 316 -14.23 -11.72 -22.91
CA THR A 316 -13.52 -12.34 -24.03
C THR A 316 -14.09 -13.70 -24.41
N LEU A 317 -14.51 -14.51 -23.43
CA LEU A 317 -15.20 -15.77 -23.69
C LEU A 317 -16.57 -15.55 -24.35
N SER A 318 -17.35 -14.59 -23.85
CA SER A 318 -18.62 -14.22 -24.45
C SER A 318 -18.41 -13.80 -25.89
N GLU A 319 -17.47 -12.91 -26.16
CA GLU A 319 -17.15 -12.44 -27.51
C GLU A 319 -16.62 -13.57 -28.41
N ALA A 320 -15.85 -14.51 -27.88
CA ALA A 320 -15.42 -15.70 -28.61
C ALA A 320 -16.57 -16.67 -28.93
N LEU A 321 -17.59 -16.74 -28.06
CA LEU A 321 -18.78 -17.58 -28.24
C LEU A 321 -19.86 -16.89 -29.09
N THR A 322 -19.99 -15.57 -29.02
CA THR A 322 -20.96 -14.76 -29.78
C THR A 322 -20.41 -14.20 -31.09
N GLY A 323 -19.09 -14.21 -31.29
CA GLY A 323 -18.44 -13.88 -32.55
C GLY A 323 -18.99 -14.77 -33.65
N GLN A 324 -19.80 -14.16 -34.52
CA GLN A 324 -20.63 -14.80 -35.53
C GLN A 324 -19.87 -15.93 -36.23
N ALA A 325 -20.42 -17.15 -36.18
CA ALA A 325 -20.13 -18.11 -37.23
C ALA A 325 -20.48 -17.41 -38.55
N LEU A 326 -19.49 -17.15 -39.42
CA LEU A 326 -19.76 -16.54 -40.72
C LEU A 326 -20.88 -17.31 -41.39
N THR A 327 -21.89 -16.59 -41.85
CA THR A 327 -22.89 -17.19 -42.73
C THR A 327 -22.22 -17.50 -44.08
N LEU A 328 -22.63 -18.58 -44.73
CA LEU A 328 -22.02 -19.06 -45.97
C LEU A 328 -22.00 -18.00 -47.09
N ASP A 329 -22.94 -17.04 -47.05
CA ASP A 329 -23.02 -15.94 -48.00
C ASP A 329 -22.00 -14.81 -47.73
N GLU A 330 -21.58 -14.59 -46.48
CA GLU A 330 -20.53 -13.61 -46.14
C GLU A 330 -19.13 -14.08 -46.60
N ILE A 331 -18.88 -15.39 -46.54
CA ILE A 331 -17.66 -16.02 -47.08
C ILE A 331 -17.59 -15.83 -48.61
N ARG A 332 -18.72 -15.99 -49.30
CA ARG A 332 -18.82 -15.86 -50.77
C ARG A 332 -18.54 -14.46 -51.30
N GLN A 333 -18.92 -13.41 -50.57
CA GLN A 333 -18.76 -12.03 -51.03
C GLN A 333 -17.35 -11.47 -50.79
N GLY A 334 -16.42 -12.29 -50.30
CA GLY A 334 -15.07 -11.84 -49.95
C GLY A 334 -15.05 -10.87 -48.76
N GLN A 335 -16.18 -10.68 -48.09
CA GLN A 335 -16.29 -9.89 -46.87
C GLN A 335 -16.00 -10.78 -45.66
N VAL A 336 -14.81 -11.41 -45.66
CA VAL A 336 -14.25 -11.92 -44.41
C VAL A 336 -13.92 -10.67 -43.60
N GLN A 337 -14.83 -10.27 -42.70
CA GLN A 337 -14.52 -9.24 -41.72
C GLN A 337 -13.23 -9.67 -41.02
N GLN A 338 -12.20 -8.83 -41.13
CA GLN A 338 -10.92 -9.05 -40.46
C GLN A 338 -11.20 -9.07 -38.95
N THR A 339 -11.37 -10.26 -38.41
CA THR A 339 -11.50 -10.45 -36.97
C THR A 339 -10.12 -10.27 -36.35
N THR A 340 -10.03 -9.40 -35.34
CA THR A 340 -8.80 -9.18 -34.58
C THR A 340 -8.44 -10.40 -33.71
N ASN A 341 -9.34 -11.38 -33.60
CA ASN A 341 -9.17 -12.57 -32.78
C ASN A 341 -8.53 -13.72 -33.59
N PRO A 342 -7.31 -14.18 -33.22
CA PRO A 342 -6.56 -15.18 -34.00
C PRO A 342 -7.24 -16.56 -34.04
N ILE A 343 -8.03 -16.92 -33.03
CA ILE A 343 -8.74 -18.20 -32.97
C ILE A 343 -9.91 -18.21 -33.96
N ILE A 344 -10.64 -17.09 -34.04
CA ILE A 344 -11.76 -16.94 -34.98
C ILE A 344 -11.21 -16.86 -36.41
N ALA A 345 -10.09 -16.16 -36.63
CA ALA A 345 -9.43 -16.11 -37.93
C ALA A 345 -9.04 -17.51 -38.44
N GLN A 346 -8.40 -18.32 -37.60
CA GLN A 346 -8.02 -19.69 -37.94
C GLN A 346 -9.23 -20.58 -38.24
N LYS A 347 -10.30 -20.48 -37.44
CA LYS A 347 -11.56 -21.19 -37.70
C LYS A 347 -12.18 -20.77 -39.04
N ASN A 348 -12.21 -19.47 -39.33
CA ASN A 348 -12.77 -18.94 -40.58
C ASN A 348 -11.97 -19.39 -41.80
N GLU A 349 -10.64 -19.46 -41.68
CA GLU A 349 -9.76 -19.96 -42.73
C GLU A 349 -9.99 -21.46 -43.00
N MET A 350 -10.12 -22.29 -41.95
CA MET A 350 -10.48 -23.71 -42.11
C MET A 350 -11.86 -23.90 -42.74
N VAL A 351 -12.85 -23.11 -42.35
CA VAL A 351 -14.20 -23.18 -42.93
C VAL A 351 -14.19 -22.73 -44.39
N LYS A 352 -13.46 -21.66 -44.71
CA LYS A 352 -13.29 -21.18 -46.08
C LYS A 352 -12.61 -22.24 -46.95
N ASP A 353 -11.52 -22.84 -46.46
CA ASP A 353 -10.80 -23.92 -47.14
C ASP A 353 -11.71 -25.13 -47.38
N PHE A 354 -12.51 -25.52 -46.37
CA PHE A 354 -13.51 -26.58 -46.52
C PHE A 354 -14.57 -26.25 -47.57
N VAL A 355 -15.09 -25.02 -47.61
CA VAL A 355 -16.11 -24.61 -48.60
C VAL A 355 -15.53 -24.51 -50.01
N GLU A 356 -14.31 -23.97 -50.16
CA GLU A 356 -13.68 -23.74 -51.47
C GLU A 356 -13.05 -25.00 -52.07
N ASN A 357 -12.55 -25.94 -51.26
CA ASN A 357 -11.75 -27.08 -51.74
C ASN A 357 -12.40 -28.44 -51.53
N ASN A 358 -13.54 -28.55 -50.83
CA ASN A 358 -14.25 -29.83 -50.69
C ASN A 358 -15.22 -30.07 -51.86
N GLU A 359 -14.93 -31.08 -52.69
CA GLU A 359 -15.76 -31.45 -53.85
C GLU A 359 -17.15 -31.95 -53.43
N ASP A 360 -17.27 -32.69 -52.33
CA ASP A 360 -18.56 -33.21 -51.84
C ASP A 360 -19.47 -32.05 -51.44
N PHE A 361 -18.91 -31.02 -50.82
CA PHE A 361 -19.64 -29.81 -50.44
C PHE A 361 -20.15 -29.06 -51.68
N LYS A 362 -19.30 -28.88 -52.70
CA LYS A 362 -19.69 -28.25 -53.98
C LYS A 362 -20.79 -29.03 -54.68
N GLN A 363 -20.74 -30.37 -54.63
CA GLN A 363 -21.75 -31.23 -55.23
C GLN A 363 -23.10 -31.11 -54.53
N ILE A 364 -23.11 -31.18 -53.19
CA ILE A 364 -24.33 -30.99 -52.38
C ILE A 364 -24.91 -29.59 -52.60
N GLU A 365 -24.06 -28.57 -52.66
CA GLU A 365 -24.48 -27.19 -52.92
C GLU A 365 -25.10 -27.02 -54.32
N SER A 366 -24.51 -27.66 -55.35
CA SER A 366 -25.06 -27.68 -56.70
C SER A 366 -26.45 -28.31 -56.72
N ILE A 367 -26.62 -29.46 -56.05
CA ILE A 367 -27.91 -30.15 -55.91
C ILE A 367 -28.93 -29.24 -55.20
N TYR A 368 -28.52 -28.54 -54.15
CA TYR A 368 -29.41 -27.64 -53.41
C TYR A 368 -29.83 -26.42 -54.22
N LYS A 369 -28.93 -25.82 -55.01
CA LYS A 369 -29.26 -24.74 -55.96
C LYS A 369 -30.20 -25.22 -57.05
N HIS A 370 -30.00 -26.44 -57.55
CA HIS A 370 -30.88 -27.05 -58.54
C HIS A 370 -32.27 -27.32 -57.95
N LEU A 371 -32.34 -27.78 -56.69
CA LEU A 371 -33.57 -27.93 -55.90
C LEU A 371 -34.32 -26.60 -55.71
N GLY A 372 -33.61 -25.50 -55.43
CA GLY A 372 -34.20 -24.19 -55.25
C GLY A 372 -34.87 -23.60 -56.50
N ARG A 373 -34.53 -24.12 -57.69
CA ARG A 373 -35.11 -23.71 -58.98
C ARG A 373 -36.16 -24.68 -59.52
N TYR A 374 -36.66 -25.58 -58.68
CA TYR A 374 -37.66 -26.60 -59.05
C TYR A 374 -38.87 -26.03 -59.81
N ASN A 375 -39.38 -24.86 -59.39
CA ASN A 375 -40.55 -24.23 -60.02
C ASN A 375 -40.27 -23.60 -61.39
N GLU A 376 -39.00 -23.54 -61.82
CA GLU A 376 -38.56 -22.94 -63.09
C GLU A 376 -38.11 -23.98 -64.12
N MET A 377 -38.14 -25.27 -63.78
CA MET A 377 -37.56 -26.36 -64.58
C MET A 377 -38.62 -27.38 -64.99
N THR A 378 -38.44 -27.99 -66.16
CA THR A 378 -39.23 -29.17 -66.49
C THR A 378 -38.79 -30.38 -65.63
N PRO A 379 -39.68 -31.37 -65.37
CA PRO A 379 -39.34 -32.52 -64.53
C PRO A 379 -38.08 -33.28 -64.99
N ASP A 380 -37.84 -33.33 -66.30
CA ASP A 380 -36.68 -34.00 -66.89
C ASP A 380 -35.38 -33.20 -66.70
N GLU A 381 -35.42 -31.86 -66.86
CA GLU A 381 -34.27 -30.97 -66.58
C GLU A 381 -33.90 -30.93 -65.10
N PHE A 382 -34.91 -31.09 -64.24
CA PHE A 382 -34.72 -31.17 -62.80
C PHE A 382 -34.00 -32.48 -62.41
N LEU A 383 -34.47 -33.62 -62.91
CA LEU A 383 -33.88 -34.93 -62.63
C LEU A 383 -32.47 -35.07 -63.20
N ASP A 384 -32.21 -34.52 -64.38
CA ASP A 384 -30.88 -34.52 -65.01
C ASP A 384 -29.83 -33.77 -64.17
N GLY A 385 -30.21 -32.69 -63.51
CA GLY A 385 -29.25 -31.94 -62.68
C GLY A 385 -29.00 -32.54 -61.31
N ILE A 386 -29.89 -33.41 -60.81
CA ILE A 386 -29.68 -34.14 -59.54
C ILE A 386 -28.96 -35.47 -59.78
N PHE A 387 -29.25 -36.17 -60.89
CA PHE A 387 -28.70 -37.49 -61.21
C PHE A 387 -28.15 -37.60 -62.65
N PRO A 388 -27.08 -36.88 -62.99
CA PRO A 388 -26.58 -36.79 -64.37
C PRO A 388 -26.13 -38.14 -64.97
N ASP A 389 -25.52 -39.02 -64.17
CA ASP A 389 -25.00 -40.31 -64.63
C ASP A 389 -26.04 -41.44 -64.67
N GLU A 390 -27.10 -41.33 -63.88
CA GLU A 390 -28.15 -42.36 -63.79
C GLU A 390 -29.22 -42.14 -64.87
N ASN A 391 -29.59 -40.87 -65.13
CA ASN A 391 -30.57 -40.53 -66.14
C ASN A 391 -30.05 -40.74 -67.57
N SER A 392 -28.74 -40.55 -67.79
CA SER A 392 -28.10 -40.85 -69.08
C SER A 392 -28.10 -42.35 -69.42
N ARG A 393 -27.92 -43.22 -68.42
CA ARG A 393 -28.03 -44.68 -68.56
C ARG A 393 -29.46 -45.14 -68.85
N LEU A 394 -30.44 -44.57 -68.14
CA LEU A 394 -31.86 -44.85 -68.38
C LEU A 394 -32.30 -44.39 -69.78
N ARG A 395 -31.83 -43.22 -70.24
CA ARG A 395 -32.07 -42.75 -71.61
C ARG A 395 -31.38 -43.62 -72.68
N GLN A 396 -30.18 -44.14 -72.41
CA GLN A 396 -29.53 -45.11 -73.30
C GLN A 396 -30.29 -46.44 -73.35
N GLN A 397 -30.79 -46.95 -72.22
CA GLN A 397 -31.61 -48.16 -72.19
C GLN A 397 -32.96 -47.96 -72.89
N ALA A 398 -33.62 -46.83 -72.68
CA ALA A 398 -34.87 -46.50 -73.38
C ALA A 398 -34.67 -46.35 -74.89
N ARG A 399 -33.56 -45.74 -75.34
CA ARG A 399 -33.20 -45.66 -76.76
C ARG A 399 -32.86 -47.02 -77.37
N ARG A 400 -32.20 -47.90 -76.62
CA ARG A 400 -31.98 -49.29 -77.06
C ARG A 400 -33.28 -50.05 -77.20
N LYS A 401 -34.18 -49.94 -76.21
CA LYS A 401 -35.49 -50.61 -76.24
C LYS A 401 -36.38 -50.10 -77.38
N ALA A 402 -36.37 -48.79 -77.64
CA ALA A 402 -37.08 -48.21 -78.78
C ALA A 402 -36.47 -48.64 -80.13
N ALA A 403 -35.15 -48.78 -80.21
CA ALA A 403 -34.48 -49.30 -81.40
C ALA A 403 -34.76 -50.81 -81.63
N ASP A 404 -34.88 -51.59 -80.55
CA ASP A 404 -35.28 -53.00 -80.61
C ASP A 404 -36.75 -53.15 -81.05
N ASP A 405 -37.67 -52.34 -80.51
CA ASP A 405 -39.09 -52.30 -80.92
C ASP A 405 -39.27 -51.84 -82.38
N GLU A 406 -38.39 -50.96 -82.87
CA GLU A 406 -38.39 -50.50 -84.27
C GLU A 406 -37.76 -51.54 -85.22
N ALA A 407 -36.76 -52.31 -84.76
CA ALA A 407 -36.22 -53.44 -85.50
C ALA A 407 -37.23 -54.60 -85.63
N GLU A 408 -38.08 -54.82 -84.63
CA GLU A 408 -39.14 -55.82 -84.67
C GLU A 408 -40.29 -55.45 -85.64
N ARG A 409 -40.50 -54.15 -85.92
CA ARG A 409 -41.45 -53.65 -86.93
C ARG A 409 -40.93 -53.73 -88.37
N ILE A 410 -39.63 -53.88 -88.59
CA ILE A 410 -38.97 -53.85 -89.91
C ILE A 410 -38.54 -55.25 -90.38
N ALA A 411 -38.70 -56.29 -89.55
CA ALA A 411 -38.45 -57.68 -89.96
C ALA A 411 -39.53 -58.19 -90.95
N PRO A 412 -39.17 -58.62 -92.17
CA PRO A 412 -40.13 -59.19 -93.12
C PRO A 412 -40.49 -60.64 -92.72
N SER A 413 -41.78 -60.97 -92.69
CA SER A 413 -42.30 -62.33 -92.56
C SER A 413 -41.93 -63.16 -93.81
N SER A 414 -40.88 -63.97 -93.73
CA SER A 414 -40.51 -64.89 -94.80
C SER A 414 -41.29 -66.21 -94.69
N GLU A 415 -42.58 -66.18 -95.02
CA GLU A 415 -43.43 -67.34 -95.31
C GLU A 415 -44.47 -66.88 -96.36
N ASP A 416 -44.08 -66.74 -97.64
CA ASP A 416 -45.05 -66.81 -98.78
C ASP A 416 -44.49 -66.80 -100.23
N ASP A 417 -43.20 -67.07 -100.48
CA ASP A 417 -42.66 -67.12 -101.86
C ASP A 417 -42.11 -68.50 -102.27
N GLN A 418 -42.89 -69.55 -101.98
CA GLN A 418 -42.77 -70.88 -102.60
C GLN A 418 -43.98 -71.17 -103.51
N ALA A 419 -44.18 -70.39 -104.58
CA ALA A 419 -44.98 -70.82 -105.73
C ALA A 419 -44.83 -69.85 -106.91
N ARG A 420 -43.84 -70.08 -107.78
CA ARG A 420 -43.83 -69.85 -109.25
C ARG A 420 -42.41 -69.64 -109.78
N SER A 421 -41.72 -70.73 -110.12
CA SER A 421 -41.05 -70.92 -111.42
C SER A 421 -40.14 -72.15 -111.35
N ASN A 422 -40.72 -73.30 -111.69
CA ASN A 422 -40.02 -74.41 -112.34
C ASN A 422 -41.09 -75.16 -113.13
N GLU A 423 -41.39 -74.58 -114.31
CA GLU A 423 -41.50 -75.33 -115.57
C GLU A 423 -40.16 -75.15 -116.30
#